data_AF-A0A3B0UI31-F1
#
_entry.id   AF-A0A3B0UI31-F1
#
_cell.length_a   1.000
_cell.length_b   1.000
_cell.length_c   1.000
_cell.angle_alpha   90.00
_cell.angle_beta   90.00
_cell.angle_gamma   90.00
#
_symmetry.space_group_name_H-M   'P 1'
#
loop_
_entity.id
_entity.type
_entity.pdbx_description
1 polymer ?
#
loop_
_entity_poly.entity_id
_entity_poly.type
_entity_poly.pdbx_seq_one_letter_code
_entity_poly.pdbx_strand_id
1 'polypeptide(L)'
;MNKVQQIWVRSIDKIMLSCDTATLLITKGEFTRLSCVERMQLRMHLAGCKFCRRFKEQSEFISNTIRQADRIPEKENLHLYLTEEQKRHIKRKMEE
;
A
#
# COMPACT_ATOMS: atom_id res chain seq x y z
N MET A 1 9.61 17.53 -35.64
CA MET A 1 8.69 17.52 -34.47
C MET A 1 8.01 18.88 -34.39
N ASN A 2 6.68 18.94 -34.48
CA ASN A 2 5.93 20.19 -34.44
C ASN A 2 5.69 20.66 -32.99
N LYS A 3 5.38 21.95 -32.79
CA LYS A 3 5.28 22.57 -31.44
C LYS A 3 4.30 21.85 -30.52
N VAL A 4 3.20 21.33 -31.08
CA VAL A 4 2.19 20.56 -30.35
C VAL A 4 2.76 19.23 -29.83
N GLN A 5 3.53 18.50 -30.65
CA GLN A 5 4.22 17.28 -30.22
C GLN A 5 5.20 17.56 -29.07
N GLN A 6 5.97 18.66 -29.13
CA GLN A 6 6.91 19.00 -28.06
C GLN A 6 6.22 19.36 -26.74
N ILE A 7 5.10 20.10 -26.79
CA ILE A 7 4.33 20.45 -25.59
C ILE A 7 3.78 19.18 -24.94
N TRP A 8 3.27 18.24 -25.74
CA TRP A 8 2.74 16.96 -25.27
C TRP A 8 3.80 16.10 -24.56
N VAL A 9 4.97 15.92 -25.16
CA VAL A 9 6.06 15.11 -24.57
C VAL A 9 6.54 15.68 -23.24
N ARG A 10 6.74 17.00 -23.15
CA ARG A 10 7.15 17.67 -21.89
C ARG A 10 6.09 17.56 -20.80
N SER A 11 4.83 17.44 -21.18
CA SER A 11 3.72 17.28 -20.25
C SER A 11 3.64 15.85 -19.71
N ILE A 12 3.88 14.84 -20.56
CA ILE A 12 3.98 13.43 -20.14
C ILE A 12 5.11 13.24 -19.13
N ASP A 13 6.28 13.84 -19.39
CA ASP A 13 7.47 13.69 -18.55
C ASP A 13 7.24 14.19 -17.11
N LYS A 14 6.47 15.29 -16.96
CA LYS A 14 6.07 15.83 -15.64
C LYS A 14 5.04 14.98 -14.91
N ILE A 15 4.31 14.12 -15.64
CA ILE A 15 3.25 13.28 -15.11
C ILE A 15 3.77 11.86 -14.84
N MET A 16 4.93 11.51 -15.40
CA MET A 16 5.55 10.20 -15.26
C MET A 16 6.15 10.05 -13.86
N LEU A 17 5.65 9.06 -13.13
CA LEU A 17 6.17 8.72 -11.80
C LEU A 17 7.54 8.03 -11.92
N SER A 18 8.39 8.23 -10.92
CA SER A 18 9.51 7.32 -10.68
C SER A 18 8.99 5.95 -10.20
N CYS A 19 9.81 4.91 -10.34
CA CYS A 19 9.45 3.59 -9.82
C CYS A 19 9.19 3.63 -8.31
N ASP A 20 9.99 4.39 -7.55
CA ASP A 20 9.83 4.53 -6.10
C ASP A 20 8.45 5.12 -5.75
N THR A 21 8.07 6.23 -6.40
CA THR A 21 6.74 6.83 -6.18
C THR A 21 5.63 5.91 -6.64
N ALA A 22 5.82 5.17 -7.74
CA ALA A 22 4.84 4.18 -8.19
C ALA A 22 4.65 3.06 -7.16
N THR A 23 5.73 2.50 -6.60
CA THR A 23 5.65 1.48 -5.55
C THR A 23 4.99 2.00 -4.27
N LEU A 24 5.26 3.26 -3.89
CA LEU A 24 4.57 3.92 -2.78
C LEU A 24 3.06 4.05 -3.03
N LEU A 25 2.65 4.46 -4.23
CA LEU A 25 1.22 4.59 -4.56
C LEU A 25 0.52 3.23 -4.66
N ILE A 26 1.21 2.19 -5.12
CA ILE A 26 0.70 0.80 -5.13
C ILE A 26 0.38 0.38 -3.70
N THR A 27 1.35 0.46 -2.78
CA THR A 27 1.15 0.03 -1.39
C THR A 27 0.15 0.91 -0.66
N LYS A 28 0.19 2.23 -0.84
CA LYS A 28 -0.81 3.17 -0.29
C LYS A 28 -2.22 2.80 -0.73
N GLY A 29 -2.40 2.40 -1.99
CA GLY A 29 -3.69 2.03 -2.58
C GLY A 29 -4.32 0.76 -1.99
N GLU A 30 -3.53 -0.09 -1.35
CA GLU A 30 -4.02 -1.32 -0.71
C GLU A 30 -4.66 -1.07 0.66
N PHE A 31 -4.31 0.04 1.32
CA PHE A 31 -4.79 0.41 2.66
C PHE A 31 -5.69 1.65 2.65
N THR A 32 -5.52 2.53 1.66
CA THR A 32 -6.24 3.81 1.59
C THR A 32 -6.62 4.16 0.16
N ARG A 33 -7.58 5.07 0.00
CA ARG A 33 -8.01 5.52 -1.33
C ARG A 33 -7.00 6.52 -1.90
N LEU A 34 -6.47 6.20 -3.08
CA LEU A 34 -5.71 7.16 -3.90
C LEU A 34 -6.63 8.26 -4.44
N SER A 35 -6.11 9.48 -4.55
CA SER A 35 -6.73 10.57 -5.28
C SER A 35 -6.86 10.25 -6.77
N CYS A 36 -7.73 10.99 -7.48
CA CYS A 36 -7.95 10.78 -8.90
C CYS A 36 -6.66 10.98 -9.72
N VAL A 37 -5.83 11.96 -9.34
CA VAL A 37 -4.57 12.27 -10.00
C VAL A 37 -3.55 11.16 -9.78
N GLU A 38 -3.33 10.74 -8.53
CA GLU A 38 -2.43 9.63 -8.19
C GLU A 38 -2.83 8.35 -8.93
N ARG A 39 -4.13 8.05 -8.99
CA ARG A 39 -4.65 6.87 -9.69
C ARG A 39 -4.37 6.94 -11.19
N MET A 40 -4.55 8.11 -11.81
CA MET A 40 -4.27 8.29 -13.24
C MET A 40 -2.78 8.15 -13.55
N GLN A 41 -1.93 8.82 -12.76
CA GLN A 41 -0.47 8.74 -12.87
C GLN A 41 0.04 7.31 -12.71
N LEU A 42 -0.46 6.60 -11.69
CA LEU A 42 -0.07 5.22 -11.44
C LEU A 42 -0.49 4.30 -12.59
N ARG A 43 -1.70 4.46 -13.16
CA ARG A 43 -2.13 3.69 -14.33
C ARG A 43 -1.21 3.90 -15.53
N MET A 44 -0.83 5.14 -15.81
CA MET A 44 0.09 5.43 -16.92
C MET A 44 1.47 4.83 -16.69
N HIS A 45 2.01 4.94 -15.47
CA HIS A 45 3.29 4.32 -15.14
C HIS A 45 3.23 2.79 -15.28
N LEU A 46 2.17 2.15 -14.78
CA LEU A 46 1.97 0.70 -14.89
C LEU A 46 1.77 0.24 -16.34
N ALA A 47 1.30 1.09 -17.26
CA ALA A 47 1.25 0.75 -18.68
C ALA A 47 2.67 0.62 -19.28
N GLY A 48 3.62 1.45 -18.84
CA GLY A 48 4.99 1.48 -19.35
C GLY A 48 6.01 0.62 -18.59
N CYS A 49 5.80 0.34 -17.30
CA CYS A 49 6.78 -0.33 -16.45
C CYS A 49 6.37 -1.74 -16.06
N LYS A 50 7.01 -2.76 -16.65
CA LYS A 50 6.77 -4.18 -16.34
C LYS A 50 7.12 -4.57 -14.90
N PHE A 51 8.14 -3.93 -14.31
CA PHE A 51 8.60 -4.24 -12.96
C PHE A 51 7.60 -3.78 -11.90
N CYS A 52 7.07 -2.57 -12.04
CA CYS A 52 6.02 -2.07 -11.14
C CYS A 52 4.70 -2.84 -11.29
N ARG A 53 4.38 -3.37 -12.48
CA ARG A 53 3.25 -4.33 -12.64
C ARG A 53 3.48 -5.60 -11.84
N ARG A 54 4.66 -6.21 -11.98
CA ARG A 54 5.02 -7.43 -11.23
C ARG A 54 5.00 -7.18 -9.72
N PHE A 55 5.54 -6.05 -9.28
CA PHE A 55 5.51 -5.63 -7.88
C PHE A 55 4.07 -5.50 -7.37
N LYS A 56 3.18 -4.87 -8.13
CA LYS A 56 1.76 -4.75 -7.78
C LYS A 56 1.11 -6.12 -7.55
N GLU A 57 1.32 -7.07 -8.46
CA GLU A 57 0.77 -8.43 -8.32
C GLU A 57 1.30 -9.12 -7.05
N GLN A 58 2.59 -8.98 -6.76
CA GLN A 58 3.23 -9.56 -5.57
C GLN A 58 2.69 -8.93 -4.28
N SER A 59 2.56 -7.60 -4.25
CA SER A 59 2.04 -6.85 -3.11
C SER A 59 0.57 -7.23 -2.84
N GLU A 60 -0.26 -7.27 -3.89
CA GLU A 60 -1.66 -7.68 -3.80
C GLU A 60 -1.80 -9.14 -3.32
N PHE A 61 -0.92 -10.04 -3.78
CA PHE A 61 -0.88 -11.43 -3.33
C PHE A 61 -0.59 -11.54 -1.83
N ILE A 62 0.43 -10.82 -1.34
CA ILE A 62 0.79 -10.80 0.08
C ILE A 62 -0.38 -10.26 0.91
N SER A 63 -0.90 -9.08 0.55
CA SER A 63 -2.01 -8.44 1.26
C SER A 63 -3.27 -9.28 1.26
N ASN A 64 -3.59 -9.97 0.17
CA ASN A 64 -4.73 -10.89 0.13
C ASN A 64 -4.51 -12.15 0.96
N THR A 65 -3.28 -12.67 1.03
CA THR A 65 -2.95 -13.84 1.85
C THR A 65 -3.08 -13.50 3.34
N ILE A 66 -2.56 -12.34 3.76
CA ILE A 66 -2.70 -11.85 5.14
C ILE A 66 -4.18 -11.66 5.50
N ARG A 67 -4.95 -10.99 4.64
CA ARG A 67 -6.40 -10.79 4.86
C ARG A 67 -7.18 -12.10 4.96
N GLN A 68 -6.74 -13.17 4.30
CA GLN A 68 -7.35 -14.49 4.41
C GLN A 68 -6.97 -15.18 5.72
N ALA A 69 -5.71 -15.06 6.15
CA ALA A 69 -5.27 -15.56 7.46
C ALA A 69 -6.00 -14.85 8.61
N ASP A 70 -6.28 -13.54 8.50
CA ASP A 70 -7.07 -12.80 9.48
C ASP A 70 -8.54 -13.20 9.54
N ARG A 71 -9.07 -13.81 8.47
CA ARG A 71 -10.46 -14.29 8.37
C ARG A 71 -10.63 -15.72 8.90
N ILE A 72 -9.60 -16.33 9.47
CA ILE A 72 -9.74 -17.61 10.16
C ILE A 72 -10.73 -17.40 11.34
N PRO A 73 -11.87 -18.12 11.36
CA PRO A 73 -12.93 -17.92 12.36
C PRO A 73 -12.54 -18.30 13.80
N GLU A 74 -11.31 -18.75 14.05
CA GLU A 74 -10.81 -19.03 15.40
C GLU A 74 -10.58 -17.79 16.28
N LYS A 75 -10.86 -16.58 15.79
CA LYS A 75 -10.89 -15.40 16.67
C LYS A 75 -12.02 -15.42 17.70
N GLU A 76 -13.07 -16.21 17.48
CA GLU A 76 -14.12 -16.41 18.50
C GLU A 76 -13.64 -17.15 19.75
N ASN A 77 -12.50 -17.85 19.68
CA ASN A 77 -11.85 -18.48 20.84
C ASN A 77 -10.48 -17.88 21.18
N LEU A 78 -10.08 -16.79 20.51
CA LEU A 78 -8.84 -16.10 20.83
C LEU A 78 -9.08 -15.19 22.04
N HIS A 79 -9.21 -15.81 23.22
CA HIS A 79 -9.21 -15.16 24.52
C HIS A 79 -7.84 -14.51 24.78
N LEU A 80 -7.54 -13.41 24.07
CA LEU A 80 -6.38 -12.55 24.34
C LEU A 80 -6.68 -11.67 25.55
N TYR A 81 -6.84 -12.29 26.72
CA TYR A 81 -6.90 -11.57 27.98
C TYR A 81 -5.50 -11.58 28.58
N LEU A 82 -5.06 -10.39 29.02
CA LEU A 82 -3.93 -10.33 29.93
C LEU A 82 -4.29 -11.10 31.18
N THR A 83 -3.41 -12.00 31.60
CA THR A 83 -3.46 -12.59 32.94
C THR A 83 -3.44 -11.47 33.98
N GLU A 84 -4.01 -11.72 35.15
CA GLU A 84 -3.97 -10.75 36.26
C GLU A 84 -2.53 -10.35 36.62
N GLU A 85 -1.56 -11.25 36.43
CA GLU A 85 -0.15 -10.95 36.62
C GLU A 85 0.39 -9.95 35.59
N GLN A 86 0.06 -10.14 34.31
CA GLN A 86 0.43 -9.20 33.25
C GLN A 86 -0.20 -7.82 33.47
N LYS A 87 -1.47 -7.75 33.92
CA LYS A 87 -2.12 -6.48 34.28
C LYS A 87 -1.41 -5.78 35.44
N ARG A 88 -1.09 -6.52 36.51
CA ARG A 88 -0.36 -5.98 37.67
C ARG A 88 1.03 -5.47 37.30
N HIS A 89 1.75 -6.20 36.44
CA HIS A 89 3.07 -5.81 35.97
C HIS A 89 3.02 -4.48 35.19
N ILE A 90 2.08 -4.34 34.25
CA ILE A 90 1.91 -3.10 33.48
C ILE A 90 1.55 -1.94 34.41
N LYS A 91 0.63 -2.14 35.35
CA LYS A 91 0.20 -1.08 36.28
C LYS A 91 1.36 -0.58 37.15
N ARG A 92 2.18 -1.48 37.67
CA ARG A 92 3.38 -1.13 38.45
C ARG A 92 4.36 -0.27 37.64
N LYS A 93 4.55 -0.60 36.37
CA LYS A 93 5.44 0.14 35.46
C LYS A 93 4.93 1.53 35.06
N MET A 94 3.64 1.83 35.25
CA MET A 94 3.07 3.15 34.99
C MET A 94 3.10 4.07 36.22
N GLU A 95 3.31 3.50 37.41
CA GLU A 95 3.36 4.21 38.70
C GLU A 95 4.81 4.50 39.16
N GLU A 96 5.82 3.91 38.49
CA GLU A 96 7.26 4.22 38.59
C GLU A 96 7.64 5.44 37.76
#